data_AF-A0A934XQU3-F1
#
_entry.id   AF-A0A934XQU3-F1
#
_cell.length_a   1.000
_cell.length_b   1.000
_cell.length_c   1.000
_cell.angle_alpha   90.00
_cell.angle_beta   90.00
_cell.angle_gamma   90.00
#
_symmetry.space_group_name_H-M   'P 1'
#
loop_
_entity.id
_entity.type
_entity.pdbx_description
1 polymer ?
#
loop_
_entity_poly.entity_id
_entity_poly.type
_entity_poly.pdbx_seq_one_letter_code
_entity_poly.pdbx_strand_id
1 'polypeptide(L)'
;MNKGRKRPLWLALVALLVLGSIALGLQVAPFSPSTLIAALDRVVTTQLDRLTAPGAQPHALSGPFPGQGDDSAPSLGSFTVFVAPAFQPLMAGYPGYDSASGTLTSPTLFDPTTIIGRSNPHLDGSAPDTGGTPVGTAGIMVADSNFAIVPAGFQGPPGTREVHTRIADFNIAALGGLVMVRAGDSAPGRPHSVGEVESLSGASGDPNQDFPAESFFDVFVEVDLPPTGSFPGGTLFNNTPLLVFNDSLQAFPPHVVYIHGQTPAVPVLFLNDDPGNAWLAGDLFGWLSLAGHGMNYSNTPQDVQEFSNIMRFQPSMPMACQTFHPADHNGDAQVNLADIVLMANRWPTNADIQTVQTTAAGFGAGCLVNPAPPLVVQAGDDVFRSPPGQSVLFLNLPLGFFGPGSDPFVGTVQFAGVPFAPPSSQPFQPQGPFPHVSETAQHVLVDARQASAQGDTVIRRLQDAMLHDPGTPAATQAVPIEIVALNLISVQPIVVTYNGGQNPQPWSVQMQVQPNTPQTPGAMTITRTYEQGGVFTSELPVTSHLTFRNQAGPEVVGPIARTETFYTGFGTNSPLGPGYDTGAPAPWFVP
;
A
#
# COMPACT_ATOMS: atom_id res chain seq x y z
N MET A 1 15.88 -53.61 -43.76
CA MET A 1 17.15 -52.85 -43.67
C MET A 1 16.82 -51.44 -44.16
N ASN A 2 16.92 -50.31 -43.45
CA ASN A 2 17.66 -49.90 -42.26
C ASN A 2 16.85 -48.76 -41.58
N LYS A 3 16.58 -48.85 -40.26
CA LYS A 3 15.86 -47.79 -39.49
C LYS A 3 16.88 -46.82 -38.90
N GLY A 4 16.89 -45.56 -39.35
CA GLY A 4 17.62 -44.47 -38.72
C GLY A 4 16.79 -43.79 -37.63
N ARG A 5 17.13 -44.03 -36.36
CA ARG A 5 16.58 -43.31 -35.19
C ARG A 5 17.28 -41.94 -35.07
N LYS A 6 16.54 -40.84 -35.31
CA LYS A 6 16.95 -39.52 -34.81
C LYS A 6 16.59 -39.44 -33.32
N ARG A 7 17.58 -39.23 -32.45
CA ARG A 7 17.37 -38.93 -31.03
C ARG A 7 17.03 -37.44 -30.86
N PRO A 8 16.14 -37.06 -29.93
CA PRO A 8 15.72 -35.68 -29.77
C PRO A 8 16.82 -34.84 -29.11
N LEU A 9 17.17 -33.73 -29.76
CA LEU A 9 18.18 -32.74 -29.36
C LEU A 9 17.88 -32.08 -28.00
N TRP A 10 16.64 -32.19 -27.51
CA TRP A 10 16.15 -31.50 -26.32
C TRP A 10 16.75 -32.03 -25.01
N LEU A 11 17.01 -33.35 -24.94
CA LEU A 11 17.68 -33.96 -23.78
C LEU A 11 19.13 -33.46 -23.59
N ALA A 12 19.81 -33.06 -24.67
CA ALA A 12 21.15 -32.49 -24.60
C ALA A 12 21.13 -31.02 -24.12
N LEU A 13 20.08 -30.26 -24.46
CA LEU A 13 19.92 -28.88 -24.00
C LEU A 13 19.59 -28.80 -22.51
N VAL A 14 18.74 -29.70 -22.02
CA VAL A 14 18.40 -29.81 -20.58
C VAL A 14 19.63 -30.25 -19.77
N ALA A 15 20.43 -31.20 -20.28
CA ALA A 15 21.68 -31.59 -19.63
C ALA A 15 22.72 -30.45 -19.57
N LEU A 16 22.77 -29.59 -20.60
CA LEU A 16 23.67 -28.42 -20.64
C LEU A 16 23.22 -27.29 -19.70
N LEU A 17 21.92 -27.08 -19.54
CA LEU A 17 21.36 -26.12 -18.57
C LEU A 17 21.62 -26.59 -17.12
N VAL A 18 21.42 -27.88 -16.84
CA VAL A 18 21.69 -28.46 -15.52
C VAL A 18 23.19 -28.45 -15.18
N LEU A 19 24.07 -28.72 -16.15
CA LEU A 19 25.53 -28.67 -15.94
C LEU A 19 26.07 -27.23 -15.83
N GLY A 20 25.44 -26.26 -16.51
CA GLY A 20 25.78 -24.83 -16.40
C GLY A 20 25.50 -24.26 -15.01
N SER A 21 24.40 -24.67 -14.37
CA SER A 21 24.04 -24.28 -13.01
C SER A 21 24.97 -24.90 -11.95
N ILE A 22 25.48 -26.11 -12.19
CA ILE A 22 26.43 -26.78 -11.29
C ILE A 22 27.82 -26.10 -11.35
N ALA A 23 28.23 -25.60 -12.52
CA ALA A 23 29.54 -24.96 -12.69
C ALA A 23 29.65 -23.56 -12.03
N LEU A 24 28.53 -22.84 -11.85
CA LEU A 24 28.52 -21.53 -11.18
C LEU A 24 28.48 -21.64 -9.64
N GLY A 25 28.00 -22.77 -9.09
CA GLY A 25 27.94 -23.01 -7.64
C GLY A 25 29.24 -23.57 -7.03
N LEU A 26 30.23 -23.92 -7.84
CA LEU A 26 31.44 -24.64 -7.39
C LEU A 26 32.63 -23.75 -7.00
N GLN A 27 32.45 -22.42 -6.91
CA GLN A 27 33.53 -21.49 -6.54
C GLN A 27 33.36 -20.77 -5.20
N VAL A 28 32.35 -21.09 -4.38
CA VAL A 28 32.20 -20.49 -3.04
C VAL A 28 31.78 -21.53 -2.00
N ALA A 29 32.69 -21.83 -1.07
CA ALA A 29 32.54 -22.55 0.21
C ALA A 29 32.35 -24.10 0.21
N PRO A 30 32.88 -24.80 1.24
CA PRO A 30 32.82 -26.26 1.34
C PRO A 30 31.52 -26.70 2.05
N PHE A 31 30.48 -27.02 1.28
CA PHE A 31 29.29 -27.67 1.85
C PHE A 31 29.49 -29.19 1.94
N SER A 32 28.88 -29.81 2.95
CA SER A 32 28.83 -31.27 3.03
C SER A 32 27.98 -31.83 1.87
N PRO A 33 28.37 -32.94 1.23
CA PRO A 33 27.63 -33.50 0.10
C PRO A 33 26.15 -33.82 0.42
N SER A 34 25.84 -34.15 1.68
CA SER A 34 24.50 -34.54 2.12
C SER A 34 23.49 -33.39 2.14
N THR A 35 23.90 -32.17 2.49
CA THR A 35 23.00 -30.99 2.49
C THR A 35 22.72 -30.48 1.08
N LEU A 36 23.71 -30.57 0.18
CA LEU A 36 23.55 -30.17 -1.21
C LEU A 36 22.60 -31.13 -1.96
N ILE A 37 22.73 -32.44 -1.72
CA ILE A 37 21.89 -33.48 -2.36
C ILE A 37 20.42 -33.35 -1.91
N ALA A 38 20.16 -33.09 -0.63
CA ALA A 38 18.79 -32.91 -0.12
C ALA A 38 18.09 -31.66 -0.68
N ALA A 39 18.83 -30.55 -0.86
CA ALA A 39 18.31 -29.34 -1.49
C ALA A 39 18.06 -29.55 -2.99
N LEU A 40 18.96 -30.25 -3.70
CA LEU A 40 18.84 -30.57 -5.12
C LEU A 40 17.68 -31.54 -5.42
N ASP A 41 17.49 -32.59 -4.61
CA ASP A 41 16.39 -33.56 -4.81
C ASP A 41 15.02 -32.90 -4.62
N ARG A 42 14.89 -31.98 -3.66
CA ARG A 42 13.65 -31.23 -3.44
C ARG A 42 13.34 -30.33 -4.64
N VAL A 43 14.33 -29.56 -5.12
CA VAL A 43 14.16 -28.66 -6.28
C VAL A 43 13.82 -29.43 -7.56
N VAL A 44 14.45 -30.58 -7.81
CA VAL A 44 14.23 -31.37 -9.04
C VAL A 44 12.84 -32.01 -9.05
N THR A 45 12.33 -32.46 -7.90
CA THR A 45 11.00 -33.09 -7.83
C THR A 45 9.88 -32.06 -8.03
N THR A 46 9.99 -30.86 -7.43
CA THR A 46 8.99 -29.79 -7.61
C THR A 46 9.02 -29.20 -9.01
N GLN A 47 10.19 -29.09 -9.65
CA GLN A 47 10.33 -28.52 -11.00
C GLN A 47 9.78 -29.46 -12.10
N LEU A 48 9.78 -30.78 -11.88
CA LEU A 48 9.31 -31.74 -12.89
C LEU A 48 7.78 -31.86 -12.95
N ASP A 49 7.08 -31.72 -11.81
CA ASP A 49 5.61 -31.61 -11.77
C ASP A 49 5.13 -30.25 -12.34
N ARG A 50 5.90 -29.18 -12.13
CA ARG A 50 5.63 -27.80 -12.59
C ARG A 50 5.73 -27.58 -14.11
N LEU A 51 6.33 -28.50 -14.88
CA LEU A 51 6.42 -28.42 -16.35
C LEU A 51 5.15 -28.93 -17.07
N THR A 52 4.15 -29.42 -16.34
CA THR A 52 2.89 -29.93 -16.91
C THR A 52 1.68 -29.03 -16.64
N ALA A 53 1.86 -27.92 -15.92
CA ALA A 53 0.80 -26.95 -15.69
C ALA A 53 0.46 -26.19 -16.99
N PRO A 54 -0.83 -26.04 -17.34
CA PRO A 54 -1.24 -25.32 -18.53
C PRO A 54 -0.86 -23.84 -18.43
N GLY A 55 -0.25 -23.30 -19.51
CA GLY A 55 0.25 -21.93 -19.57
C GLY A 55 -0.83 -20.86 -19.37
N ALA A 56 -0.41 -19.73 -18.81
CA ALA A 56 -1.21 -18.55 -18.51
C ALA A 56 -2.17 -18.18 -19.67
N GLN A 57 -3.46 -18.15 -19.36
CA GLN A 57 -4.51 -17.71 -20.28
C GLN A 57 -4.54 -16.18 -20.38
N PRO A 58 -4.90 -15.60 -21.54
CA PRO A 58 -5.06 -14.15 -21.70
C PRO A 58 -6.21 -13.60 -20.84
N HIS A 59 -6.04 -12.36 -20.35
CA HIS A 59 -6.97 -11.61 -19.50
C HIS A 59 -8.42 -11.59 -20.04
N ALA A 60 -9.36 -12.10 -19.25
CA ALA A 60 -10.79 -11.91 -19.45
C ALA A 60 -11.28 -10.71 -18.62
N LEU A 61 -12.17 -9.90 -19.22
CA LEU A 61 -12.87 -8.77 -18.61
C LEU A 61 -13.87 -9.20 -17.52
N SER A 62 -14.18 -8.25 -16.62
CA SER A 62 -15.12 -8.27 -15.48
C SER A 62 -16.29 -9.26 -15.62
N GLY A 63 -16.27 -10.30 -14.78
CA GLY A 63 -17.39 -11.21 -14.56
C GLY A 63 -17.70 -11.32 -13.07
N PRO A 64 -18.79 -12.00 -12.69
CA PRO A 64 -19.07 -12.29 -11.30
C PRO A 64 -17.90 -13.02 -10.63
N PHE A 65 -17.79 -12.88 -9.31
CA PHE A 65 -16.89 -13.70 -8.51
C PHE A 65 -17.11 -15.17 -8.88
N PRO A 66 -16.04 -15.86 -9.31
CA PRO A 66 -16.13 -17.26 -9.67
C PRO A 66 -16.45 -18.11 -8.45
N GLY A 67 -17.02 -19.29 -8.67
CA GLY A 67 -17.23 -20.26 -7.60
C GLY A 67 -15.91 -20.72 -6.96
N GLN A 68 -16.05 -21.50 -5.89
CA GLN A 68 -14.94 -22.09 -5.14
C GLN A 68 -13.92 -22.74 -6.08
N GLY A 69 -12.65 -22.48 -5.85
CA GLY A 69 -11.57 -23.04 -6.64
C GLY A 69 -10.23 -22.39 -6.32
N ASP A 70 -9.22 -22.74 -7.12
CA ASP A 70 -7.88 -22.19 -6.98
C ASP A 70 -7.56 -21.28 -8.15
N ASP A 71 -7.03 -20.10 -7.85
CA ASP A 71 -6.41 -19.19 -8.79
C ASP A 71 -4.91 -19.46 -8.84
N SER A 72 -4.42 -19.87 -10.00
CA SER A 72 -3.00 -20.11 -10.25
C SER A 72 -2.45 -18.99 -11.13
N ALA A 73 -1.45 -18.26 -10.64
CA ALA A 73 -0.81 -17.17 -11.38
C ALA A 73 0.69 -17.08 -11.06
N PRO A 74 1.52 -16.59 -11.99
CA PRO A 74 2.88 -16.21 -11.65
C PRO A 74 2.85 -15.01 -10.68
N SER A 75 3.87 -14.89 -9.83
CA SER A 75 3.99 -13.74 -8.93
C SER A 75 5.43 -13.28 -8.72
N LEU A 76 5.56 -12.00 -8.39
CA LEU A 76 6.81 -11.37 -7.96
C LEU A 76 6.69 -10.91 -6.50
N GLY A 77 7.81 -10.74 -5.82
CA GLY A 77 7.82 -10.29 -4.44
C GLY A 77 9.16 -9.73 -4.02
N SER A 78 9.13 -8.88 -3.00
CA SER A 78 10.33 -8.38 -2.34
C SER A 78 10.00 -7.93 -0.92
N PHE A 79 11.01 -7.90 -0.07
CA PHE A 79 10.87 -7.46 1.31
C PHE A 79 12.10 -6.72 1.82
N THR A 80 11.88 -5.94 2.87
CA THR A 80 12.91 -5.26 3.66
C THR A 80 12.72 -5.61 5.13
N VAL A 81 13.82 -5.96 5.79
CA VAL A 81 13.88 -6.24 7.23
C VAL A 81 14.81 -5.23 7.89
N PHE A 82 14.36 -4.56 8.94
CA PHE A 82 15.28 -3.93 9.88
C PHE A 82 15.90 -5.00 10.77
N VAL A 83 17.22 -5.20 10.68
CA VAL A 83 17.92 -6.26 11.39
C VAL A 83 18.15 -5.84 12.83
N ALA A 84 17.81 -6.70 13.78
CA ALA A 84 18.03 -6.43 15.19
C ALA A 84 19.52 -6.19 15.48
N PRO A 85 19.88 -5.17 16.29
CA PRO A 85 21.27 -4.81 16.58
C PRO A 85 22.18 -5.97 17.00
N ALA A 86 21.64 -6.99 17.68
CA ALA A 86 22.39 -8.18 18.08
C ALA A 86 22.90 -9.01 16.88
N PHE A 87 22.20 -8.99 15.75
CA PHE A 87 22.50 -9.77 14.55
C PHE A 87 23.14 -8.94 13.43
N GLN A 88 23.12 -7.61 13.52
CA GLN A 88 23.76 -6.71 12.55
C GLN A 88 25.26 -7.02 12.29
N PRO A 89 26.10 -7.37 13.29
CA PRO A 89 27.48 -7.76 13.03
C PRO A 89 27.60 -9.01 12.15
N LEU A 90 26.65 -9.95 12.21
CA LEU A 90 26.65 -11.15 11.37
C LEU A 90 26.29 -10.84 9.91
N MET A 91 25.53 -9.76 9.69
CA MET A 91 25.09 -9.31 8.37
C MET A 91 26.13 -8.45 7.63
N ALA A 92 27.27 -8.14 8.26
CA ALA A 92 28.33 -7.36 7.62
C ALA A 92 28.81 -8.02 6.32
N GLY A 93 28.66 -7.30 5.20
CA GLY A 93 29.01 -7.81 3.86
C GLY A 93 27.98 -8.76 3.23
N TYR A 94 26.83 -8.96 3.87
CA TYR A 94 25.74 -9.75 3.31
C TYR A 94 25.05 -9.00 2.13
N PRO A 95 24.77 -9.66 0.99
CA PRO A 95 24.12 -9.01 -0.15
C PRO A 95 22.75 -8.41 0.21
N GLY A 96 22.55 -7.15 -0.12
CA GLY A 96 21.32 -6.42 0.20
C GLY A 96 21.26 -5.85 1.61
N TYR A 97 22.29 -6.08 2.45
CA TYR A 97 22.41 -5.46 3.77
C TYR A 97 23.11 -4.10 3.69
N ASP A 98 22.51 -3.08 4.29
CA ASP A 98 23.07 -1.76 4.47
C ASP A 98 23.39 -1.51 5.96
N SER A 99 24.69 -1.40 6.27
CA SER A 99 25.18 -1.17 7.63
C SER A 99 24.86 0.23 8.18
N ALA A 100 24.56 1.21 7.33
CA ALA A 100 24.22 2.55 7.78
C ALA A 100 22.78 2.62 8.31
N SER A 101 21.86 1.95 7.64
CA SER A 101 20.44 1.89 8.02
C SER A 101 20.09 0.65 8.87
N GLY A 102 20.96 -0.36 8.92
CA GLY A 102 20.69 -1.64 9.57
C GLY A 102 19.65 -2.49 8.84
N THR A 103 19.40 -2.21 7.56
CA THR A 103 18.34 -2.87 6.78
C THR A 103 18.88 -3.95 5.85
N LEU A 104 18.13 -5.04 5.72
CA LEU A 104 18.34 -6.10 4.73
C LEU A 104 17.20 -6.03 3.71
N THR A 105 17.54 -5.78 2.45
CA THR A 105 16.57 -5.80 1.33
C THR A 105 16.78 -7.04 0.47
N SER A 106 15.70 -7.77 0.19
CA SER A 106 15.75 -8.93 -0.68
C SER A 106 16.00 -8.54 -2.14
N PRO A 107 16.54 -9.43 -2.99
CA PRO A 107 16.32 -9.30 -4.43
C PRO A 107 14.81 -9.43 -4.75
N THR A 108 14.43 -9.10 -5.98
CA THR A 108 13.12 -9.49 -6.50
C THR A 108 13.06 -11.02 -6.61
N LEU A 109 12.09 -11.63 -5.96
CA LEU A 109 11.82 -13.06 -6.01
C LEU A 109 10.72 -13.34 -7.03
N PHE A 110 10.70 -14.57 -7.56
CA PHE A 110 9.70 -15.03 -8.53
C PHE A 110 9.14 -16.40 -8.18
N ASP A 111 7.84 -16.56 -8.34
CA ASP A 111 7.11 -17.82 -8.27
C ASP A 111 6.34 -17.98 -9.59
N PRO A 112 6.58 -19.02 -10.39
CA PRO A 112 5.82 -19.22 -11.61
C PRO A 112 4.36 -19.65 -11.37
N THR A 113 4.03 -20.13 -10.16
CA THR A 113 2.73 -20.79 -9.88
C THR A 113 2.29 -20.56 -8.43
N THR A 114 2.04 -19.31 -8.06
CA THR A 114 1.37 -19.02 -6.79
C THR A 114 -0.10 -19.43 -6.88
N ILE A 115 -0.60 -20.08 -5.83
CA ILE A 115 -1.96 -20.61 -5.75
C ILE A 115 -2.73 -19.92 -4.62
N ILE A 116 -3.81 -19.24 -4.98
CA ILE A 116 -4.77 -18.65 -4.04
C ILE A 116 -6.07 -19.45 -4.12
N GLY A 117 -6.47 -20.07 -3.02
CA GLY A 117 -7.80 -20.67 -2.90
C GLY A 117 -8.84 -19.59 -2.63
N ARG A 118 -10.02 -19.73 -3.22
CA ARG A 118 -11.21 -18.89 -2.97
C ARG A 118 -12.42 -19.77 -2.65
N SER A 119 -13.37 -19.23 -1.90
CA SER A 119 -14.67 -19.86 -1.63
C SER A 119 -15.69 -19.64 -2.75
N ASN A 120 -16.90 -20.17 -2.59
CA ASN A 120 -18.04 -19.69 -3.37
C ASN A 120 -18.43 -18.28 -2.91
N PRO A 121 -18.90 -17.39 -3.80
CA PRO A 121 -19.35 -16.06 -3.39
C PRO A 121 -20.50 -16.16 -2.39
N HIS A 122 -20.41 -15.39 -1.32
CA HIS A 122 -21.44 -15.24 -0.31
C HIS A 122 -21.68 -13.77 -0.01
N LEU A 123 -22.51 -13.50 0.99
CA LEU A 123 -22.85 -12.15 1.42
C LEU A 123 -22.24 -11.90 2.80
N ASP A 124 -21.74 -10.69 3.01
CA ASP A 124 -21.33 -10.19 4.32
C ASP A 124 -22.49 -10.36 5.33
N GLY A 125 -22.17 -10.90 6.50
CA GLY A 125 -23.08 -11.21 7.60
C GLY A 125 -23.92 -12.48 7.38
N SER A 126 -23.68 -13.23 6.30
CA SER A 126 -24.38 -14.48 6.04
C SER A 126 -23.85 -15.66 6.88
N ALA A 127 -24.56 -16.79 6.87
CA ALA A 127 -24.11 -17.98 7.59
C ALA A 127 -22.78 -18.57 7.07
N PRO A 128 -22.50 -18.59 5.74
CA PRO A 128 -21.18 -18.94 5.22
C PRO A 128 -20.05 -18.00 5.65
N ASP A 129 -20.35 -16.72 5.84
CA ASP A 129 -19.39 -15.73 6.29
C ASP A 129 -19.04 -15.95 7.79
N THR A 130 -20.03 -15.75 8.67
CA THR A 130 -19.86 -15.90 10.12
C THR A 130 -19.54 -17.32 10.60
N GLY A 131 -20.07 -18.34 9.93
CA GLY A 131 -19.93 -19.76 10.28
C GLY A 131 -18.84 -20.51 9.50
N GLY A 132 -18.29 -19.85 8.47
CA GLY A 132 -17.24 -20.36 7.61
C GLY A 132 -17.72 -21.03 6.33
N THR A 133 -16.89 -20.91 5.29
CA THR A 133 -17.11 -21.46 3.95
C THR A 133 -15.85 -22.20 3.47
N PRO A 134 -15.98 -23.28 2.67
CA PRO A 134 -14.81 -23.99 2.16
C PRO A 134 -14.08 -23.16 1.09
N VAL A 135 -12.78 -22.98 1.29
CA VAL A 135 -11.87 -22.20 0.42
C VAL A 135 -10.93 -23.13 -0.35
N GLY A 136 -10.76 -22.84 -1.64
CA GLY A 136 -9.86 -23.56 -2.54
C GLY A 136 -10.28 -25.01 -2.79
N THR A 137 -9.48 -25.74 -3.56
CA THR A 137 -9.73 -27.19 -3.78
C THR A 137 -9.49 -28.02 -2.52
N ALA A 138 -8.66 -27.52 -1.59
CA ALA A 138 -8.42 -28.14 -0.29
C ALA A 138 -9.66 -28.10 0.64
N GLY A 139 -10.63 -27.21 0.38
CA GLY A 139 -11.87 -27.12 1.16
C GLY A 139 -11.64 -26.70 2.61
N ILE A 140 -10.65 -25.84 2.85
CA ILE A 140 -10.34 -25.33 4.19
C ILE A 140 -11.46 -24.37 4.58
N MET A 141 -12.07 -24.59 5.74
CA MET A 141 -13.10 -23.70 6.25
C MET A 141 -12.46 -22.40 6.71
N VAL A 142 -12.88 -21.29 6.10
CA VAL A 142 -12.50 -19.93 6.51
C VAL A 142 -13.77 -19.19 6.85
N ALA A 143 -13.79 -18.59 8.03
CA ALA A 143 -14.82 -17.71 8.55
C ALA A 143 -14.20 -16.37 8.93
N ASP A 144 -15.04 -15.37 9.13
CA ASP A 144 -14.68 -14.03 9.56
C ASP A 144 -13.80 -14.02 10.83
N SER A 145 -14.14 -14.90 11.79
CA SER A 145 -13.37 -15.12 13.03
C SER A 145 -11.97 -15.72 12.85
N ASN A 146 -11.60 -16.12 11.62
CA ASN A 146 -10.26 -16.60 11.31
C ASN A 146 -9.31 -15.46 10.93
N PHE A 147 -9.82 -14.26 10.63
CA PHE A 147 -9.00 -13.09 10.38
C PHE A 147 -8.43 -12.59 11.72
N ALA A 148 -7.11 -12.61 11.82
CA ALA A 148 -6.38 -12.12 12.98
C ALA A 148 -6.34 -10.58 12.98
N ILE A 149 -6.22 -9.96 11.80
CA ILE A 149 -6.28 -8.51 11.61
C ILE A 149 -7.11 -8.21 10.36
N VAL A 150 -8.10 -7.33 10.51
CA VAL A 150 -8.89 -6.79 9.38
C VAL A 150 -8.47 -5.34 9.15
N PRO A 151 -8.21 -4.90 7.91
CA PRO A 151 -7.87 -3.51 7.63
C PRO A 151 -8.97 -2.55 8.12
N ALA A 152 -8.56 -1.38 8.59
CA ALA A 152 -9.51 -0.39 9.09
C ALA A 152 -10.41 0.12 7.96
N GLY A 153 -11.71 -0.04 8.13
CA GLY A 153 -12.70 0.37 7.13
C GLY A 153 -12.89 -0.59 5.96
N PHE A 154 -12.32 -1.80 6.02
CA PHE A 154 -12.50 -2.83 5.00
C PHE A 154 -13.95 -3.32 4.91
N GLN A 155 -14.55 -3.63 6.06
CA GLN A 155 -15.84 -4.29 6.14
C GLN A 155 -16.97 -3.43 5.58
N GLY A 156 -17.56 -3.89 4.48
CA GLY A 156 -18.73 -3.33 3.85
C GLY A 156 -20.01 -3.45 4.70
N PRO A 157 -21.13 -2.91 4.20
CA PRO A 157 -22.42 -3.12 4.84
C PRO A 157 -22.91 -4.58 4.65
N PRO A 158 -23.63 -5.15 5.64
CA PRO A 158 -24.22 -6.48 5.50
C PRO A 158 -25.02 -6.66 4.20
N GLY A 159 -24.75 -7.75 3.49
CA GLY A 159 -25.30 -8.01 2.16
C GLY A 159 -24.37 -7.64 1.00
N THR A 160 -23.17 -7.15 1.27
CA THR A 160 -22.12 -6.97 0.25
C THR A 160 -21.62 -8.33 -0.21
N ARG A 161 -21.26 -8.46 -1.49
CA ARG A 161 -20.76 -9.73 -2.03
C ARG A 161 -19.28 -9.88 -1.76
N GLU A 162 -18.87 -11.05 -1.31
CA GLU A 162 -17.47 -11.34 -0.96
C GLU A 162 -17.08 -12.79 -1.27
N VAL A 163 -15.77 -13.06 -1.24
CA VAL A 163 -15.19 -14.40 -1.16
C VAL A 163 -14.09 -14.45 -0.11
N HIS A 164 -14.15 -15.42 0.79
CA HIS A 164 -12.99 -15.80 1.61
C HIS A 164 -11.90 -16.44 0.75
N THR A 165 -10.65 -16.13 1.10
CA THR A 165 -9.47 -16.56 0.37
C THR A 165 -8.40 -17.13 1.29
N ARG A 166 -7.47 -17.86 0.69
CA ARG A 166 -6.31 -18.43 1.37
C ARG A 166 -5.14 -18.54 0.40
N ILE A 167 -3.94 -18.21 0.84
CA ILE A 167 -2.71 -18.63 0.16
C ILE A 167 -2.58 -20.17 0.30
N ALA A 168 -2.88 -20.89 -0.78
CA ALA A 168 -2.86 -22.34 -0.79
C ALA A 168 -1.43 -22.87 -0.99
N ASP A 169 -0.70 -22.33 -1.97
CA ASP A 169 0.73 -22.58 -2.16
C ASP A 169 1.43 -21.29 -2.60
N PHE A 170 2.55 -20.99 -1.95
CA PHE A 170 3.37 -19.82 -2.25
C PHE A 170 4.81 -20.18 -1.99
N ASN A 171 5.63 -20.12 -3.03
CA ASN A 171 7.04 -20.47 -2.96
C ASN A 171 7.84 -19.59 -3.90
N ILE A 172 8.05 -18.36 -3.45
CA ILE A 172 8.71 -17.33 -4.24
C ILE A 172 10.21 -17.37 -3.98
N ALA A 173 10.99 -17.43 -5.05
CA ALA A 173 12.42 -17.73 -4.94
C ALA A 173 13.29 -16.80 -5.78
N ALA A 174 14.51 -16.58 -5.32
CA ALA A 174 15.59 -15.93 -6.06
C ALA A 174 16.89 -16.73 -5.93
N LEU A 175 17.89 -16.35 -6.74
CA LEU A 175 19.25 -16.92 -6.69
C LEU A 175 19.28 -18.46 -6.76
N GLY A 176 18.43 -19.05 -7.61
CA GLY A 176 18.34 -20.51 -7.77
C GLY A 176 17.68 -21.23 -6.60
N GLY A 177 16.86 -20.54 -5.79
CA GLY A 177 16.19 -21.12 -4.62
C GLY A 177 16.98 -20.98 -3.31
N LEU A 178 18.01 -20.13 -3.30
CA LEU A 178 18.79 -19.87 -2.09
C LEU A 178 18.08 -18.90 -1.15
N VAL A 179 17.42 -17.88 -1.72
CA VAL A 179 16.52 -17.00 -0.98
C VAL A 179 15.10 -17.39 -1.36
N MET A 180 14.28 -17.75 -0.38
CA MET A 180 12.90 -18.16 -0.61
C MET A 180 11.96 -17.56 0.43
N VAL A 181 10.73 -17.26 0.03
CA VAL A 181 9.62 -16.98 0.95
C VAL A 181 8.53 -18.00 0.68
N ARG A 182 8.08 -18.70 1.72
CA ARG A 182 7.18 -19.84 1.64
C ARG A 182 5.95 -19.62 2.52
N ALA A 183 4.76 -19.92 2.01
CA ALA A 183 3.49 -19.89 2.75
C ALA A 183 2.56 -21.00 2.24
N GLY A 184 1.45 -21.25 2.96
CA GLY A 184 0.51 -22.32 2.63
C GLY A 184 1.18 -23.70 2.67
N ASP A 185 0.94 -24.53 1.67
CA ASP A 185 1.44 -25.90 1.59
C ASP A 185 2.98 -25.98 1.47
N SER A 186 3.62 -24.91 1.00
CA SER A 186 5.09 -24.77 1.00
C SER A 186 5.69 -24.40 2.36
N ALA A 187 4.86 -24.03 3.35
CA ALA A 187 5.24 -23.80 4.75
C ALA A 187 4.18 -24.38 5.71
N PRO A 188 4.00 -25.72 5.73
CA PRO A 188 2.86 -26.37 6.40
C PRO A 188 2.88 -26.24 7.93
N GLY A 189 4.01 -25.80 8.51
CA GLY A 189 4.14 -25.52 9.94
C GLY A 189 3.68 -24.13 10.35
N ARG A 190 3.21 -23.30 9.42
CA ARG A 190 2.68 -21.95 9.68
C ARG A 190 1.16 -21.96 9.74
N PRO A 191 0.53 -21.00 10.46
CA PRO A 191 -0.91 -20.77 10.37
C PRO A 191 -1.35 -20.52 8.93
N HIS A 192 -2.63 -20.72 8.65
CA HIS A 192 -3.18 -20.47 7.33
C HIS A 192 -3.19 -18.98 7.03
N SER A 193 -2.56 -18.58 5.93
CA SER A 193 -2.63 -17.20 5.44
C SER A 193 -3.96 -16.99 4.75
N VAL A 194 -4.95 -16.51 5.49
CA VAL A 194 -6.34 -16.32 5.04
C VAL A 194 -6.62 -14.84 4.80
N GLY A 195 -7.67 -14.57 4.05
CA GLY A 195 -8.07 -13.21 3.72
C GLY A 195 -9.43 -13.17 3.09
N GLU A 196 -9.76 -12.03 2.51
CA GLU A 196 -11.05 -11.75 1.90
C GLU A 196 -10.88 -10.91 0.64
N VAL A 197 -11.87 -11.04 -0.25
CA VAL A 197 -12.10 -10.11 -1.35
C VAL A 197 -13.54 -9.67 -1.27
N GLU A 198 -13.78 -8.37 -1.13
CA GLU A 198 -15.10 -7.78 -0.99
C GLU A 198 -15.39 -6.85 -2.18
N SER A 199 -16.62 -6.91 -2.70
CA SER A 199 -17.09 -6.05 -3.79
C SER A 199 -17.28 -4.61 -3.31
N LEU A 200 -16.78 -3.65 -4.07
CA LEU A 200 -17.02 -2.22 -3.82
C LEU A 200 -18.43 -1.75 -4.23
N SER A 201 -19.33 -2.66 -4.63
CA SER A 201 -20.73 -2.33 -4.97
C SER A 201 -21.63 -2.17 -3.74
N GLY A 202 -21.11 -2.42 -2.54
CA GLY A 202 -21.87 -2.43 -1.29
C GLY A 202 -22.93 -3.52 -1.27
N ALA A 203 -23.99 -3.33 -0.47
CA ALA A 203 -25.07 -4.31 -0.24
C ALA A 203 -26.01 -4.55 -1.45
N SER A 204 -25.50 -4.42 -2.67
CA SER A 204 -26.23 -4.63 -3.91
C SER A 204 -26.68 -6.10 -4.07
N GLY A 205 -25.86 -7.04 -3.57
CA GLY A 205 -26.04 -8.47 -3.81
C GLY A 205 -25.95 -8.88 -5.29
N ASP A 206 -25.55 -7.99 -6.19
CA ASP A 206 -25.58 -8.21 -7.64
C ASP A 206 -24.27 -8.83 -8.12
N PRO A 207 -24.26 -10.10 -8.58
CA PRO A 207 -23.05 -10.75 -9.09
C PRO A 207 -22.43 -10.01 -10.28
N ASN A 208 -23.17 -9.18 -11.03
CA ASN A 208 -22.60 -8.42 -12.15
C ASN A 208 -21.81 -7.18 -11.69
N GLN A 209 -21.79 -6.88 -10.40
CA GLN A 209 -21.12 -5.72 -9.80
C GLN A 209 -20.02 -6.13 -8.83
N ASP A 210 -19.59 -7.40 -8.90
CA ASP A 210 -18.56 -7.96 -8.01
C ASP A 210 -17.21 -7.22 -8.12
N PHE A 211 -16.91 -6.63 -9.29
CA PHE A 211 -15.74 -5.75 -9.48
C PHE A 211 -16.16 -4.31 -9.82
N PRO A 212 -15.38 -3.28 -9.39
CA PRO A 212 -14.12 -3.38 -8.66
C PRO A 212 -14.29 -3.92 -7.23
N ALA A 213 -13.23 -4.51 -6.69
CA ALA A 213 -13.20 -5.14 -5.38
C ALA A 213 -11.96 -4.71 -4.60
N GLU A 214 -12.02 -4.83 -3.27
CA GLU A 214 -10.87 -4.71 -2.38
C GLU A 214 -10.53 -6.06 -1.75
N SER A 215 -9.30 -6.22 -1.28
CA SER A 215 -8.83 -7.49 -0.73
C SER A 215 -7.71 -7.31 0.28
N PHE A 216 -7.67 -8.17 1.30
CA PHE A 216 -6.55 -8.29 2.22
C PHE A 216 -6.20 -9.75 2.52
N PHE A 217 -5.01 -9.96 3.08
CA PHE A 217 -4.57 -11.24 3.64
C PHE A 217 -3.80 -11.00 4.94
N ASP A 218 -4.04 -11.89 5.91
CA ASP A 218 -3.15 -12.12 7.04
C ASP A 218 -2.09 -13.13 6.64
N VAL A 219 -0.86 -12.68 6.36
CA VAL A 219 0.17 -13.55 5.79
C VAL A 219 1.13 -14.08 6.85
N PHE A 220 1.28 -15.40 6.90
CA PHE A 220 2.32 -16.11 7.65
C PHE A 220 3.30 -16.79 6.69
N VAL A 221 4.60 -16.54 6.90
CA VAL A 221 5.66 -17.01 6.00
C VAL A 221 6.80 -17.70 6.74
N GLU A 222 7.54 -18.52 6.01
CA GLU A 222 8.93 -18.86 6.28
C GLU A 222 9.82 -18.12 5.27
N VAL A 223 10.95 -17.56 5.70
CA VAL A 223 11.93 -16.88 4.85
C VAL A 223 13.27 -17.57 4.97
N ASP A 224 13.78 -18.13 3.88
CA ASP A 224 15.10 -18.76 3.85
C ASP A 224 16.17 -17.74 3.42
N LEU A 225 17.19 -17.57 4.25
CA LEU A 225 18.36 -16.74 3.98
C LEU A 225 19.61 -17.63 3.87
N PRO A 226 20.35 -17.60 2.74
CA PRO A 226 21.50 -18.47 2.54
C PRO A 226 22.72 -18.06 3.38
N PRO A 227 23.63 -19.01 3.67
CA PRO A 227 24.92 -18.71 4.26
C PRO A 227 25.72 -17.77 3.36
N THR A 228 26.02 -16.56 3.84
CA THR A 228 26.86 -15.60 3.12
C THR A 228 27.68 -14.78 4.11
N GLY A 229 28.98 -14.67 3.86
CA GLY A 229 29.89 -13.94 4.75
C GLY A 229 29.95 -14.58 6.14
N SER A 230 29.72 -13.78 7.18
CA SER A 230 29.64 -14.21 8.58
C SER A 230 28.28 -14.79 8.99
N PHE A 231 27.24 -14.64 8.16
CA PHE A 231 25.94 -15.20 8.45
C PHE A 231 25.89 -16.68 8.03
N PRO A 232 25.65 -17.64 8.95
CA PRO A 232 25.69 -19.07 8.63
C PRO A 232 24.45 -19.57 7.87
N GLY A 233 23.50 -18.68 7.54
CA GLY A 233 22.24 -19.02 6.93
C GLY A 233 21.19 -19.36 7.98
N GLY A 234 19.91 -19.19 7.64
CA GLY A 234 18.82 -19.48 8.56
C GLY A 234 17.45 -19.39 7.90
N THR A 235 16.47 -20.05 8.50
CA THR A 235 15.06 -19.89 8.16
C THR A 235 14.42 -19.00 9.22
N LEU A 236 13.74 -17.96 8.78
CA LEU A 236 12.98 -17.04 9.61
C LEU A 236 11.49 -17.33 9.47
N PHE A 237 10.68 -16.88 10.42
CA PHE A 237 9.22 -16.91 10.33
C PHE A 237 8.61 -15.73 11.08
N ASN A 238 7.35 -15.40 10.77
CA ASN A 238 6.55 -14.50 11.59
C ASN A 238 5.46 -15.28 12.34
N ASN A 239 5.14 -14.84 13.57
CA ASN A 239 4.00 -15.32 14.36
C ASN A 239 2.89 -14.28 14.48
N THR A 240 3.20 -13.01 14.22
CA THR A 240 2.21 -11.94 14.01
C THR A 240 1.91 -11.87 12.52
N PRO A 241 0.65 -11.83 12.08
CA PRO A 241 0.31 -11.80 10.66
C PRO A 241 0.89 -10.55 10.00
N LEU A 242 1.38 -10.73 8.77
CA LEU A 242 1.72 -9.65 7.89
C LEU A 242 0.46 -9.24 7.12
N LEU A 243 -0.17 -8.14 7.53
CA LEU A 243 -1.36 -7.61 6.86
C LEU A 243 -0.97 -6.99 5.52
N VAL A 244 -1.38 -7.61 4.42
CA VAL A 244 -1.22 -7.07 3.07
C VAL A 244 -2.58 -6.80 2.47
N PHE A 245 -2.72 -5.71 1.71
CA PHE A 245 -4.01 -5.33 1.12
C PHE A 245 -3.85 -4.68 -0.25
N ASN A 246 -4.95 -4.63 -1.00
CA ASN A 246 -5.12 -3.91 -2.25
C ASN A 246 -6.59 -3.53 -2.44
N ASP A 247 -6.88 -2.31 -2.88
CA ASP A 247 -8.23 -1.74 -2.99
C ASP A 247 -8.79 -1.73 -4.43
N SER A 248 -8.06 -2.31 -5.39
CA SER A 248 -8.25 -2.07 -6.81
C SER A 248 -8.29 -3.35 -7.65
N LEU A 249 -8.91 -4.42 -7.14
CA LEU A 249 -9.06 -5.68 -7.86
C LEU A 249 -10.10 -5.52 -8.98
N GLN A 250 -9.77 -6.07 -10.16
CA GLN A 250 -10.62 -6.00 -11.36
C GLN A 250 -11.02 -7.39 -11.90
N ALA A 251 -10.35 -8.44 -11.44
CA ALA A 251 -10.57 -9.83 -11.88
C ALA A 251 -9.85 -10.83 -10.94
N PHE A 252 -10.15 -12.12 -11.12
CA PHE A 252 -9.37 -13.24 -10.58
C PHE A 252 -8.67 -14.03 -11.71
N PRO A 253 -7.40 -14.47 -11.51
CA PRO A 253 -6.44 -13.93 -10.54
C PRO A 253 -6.18 -12.44 -10.82
N PRO A 254 -6.01 -11.60 -9.77
CA PRO A 254 -5.79 -10.18 -9.97
C PRO A 254 -4.37 -9.91 -10.50
N HIS A 255 -4.22 -8.85 -11.29
CA HIS A 255 -2.92 -8.27 -11.65
C HIS A 255 -2.72 -6.99 -10.83
N VAL A 256 -2.22 -7.16 -9.61
CA VAL A 256 -2.06 -6.10 -8.60
C VAL A 256 -0.84 -6.38 -7.73
N VAL A 257 -0.37 -5.36 -7.01
CA VAL A 257 0.63 -5.52 -5.96
C VAL A 257 -0.06 -5.36 -4.61
N TYR A 258 -0.04 -6.42 -3.80
CA TYR A 258 -0.39 -6.37 -2.39
C TYR A 258 0.80 -5.81 -1.62
N ILE A 259 0.56 -4.80 -0.79
CA ILE A 259 1.60 -4.13 0.00
C ILE A 259 1.28 -4.31 1.48
N HIS A 260 2.31 -4.64 2.26
CA HIS A 260 2.22 -4.62 3.72
C HIS A 260 1.94 -3.20 4.21
N GLY A 261 0.88 -3.04 4.99
CA GLY A 261 0.53 -1.76 5.59
C GLY A 261 -0.54 -1.86 6.67
N GLN A 262 -0.97 -0.69 7.16
CA GLN A 262 -1.94 -0.51 8.27
C GLN A 262 -1.56 -1.18 9.60
N THR A 263 -0.39 -1.80 9.67
CA THR A 263 0.22 -2.40 10.85
C THR A 263 1.66 -1.92 10.97
N PRO A 264 2.24 -1.93 12.19
CA PRO A 264 3.67 -1.75 12.34
C PRO A 264 4.50 -2.85 11.64
N ALA A 265 5.81 -2.65 11.58
CA ALA A 265 6.76 -3.65 11.11
C ALA A 265 6.62 -4.96 11.90
N VAL A 266 6.61 -6.09 11.19
CA VAL A 266 6.26 -7.40 11.75
C VAL A 266 7.52 -8.14 12.22
N PRO A 267 7.60 -8.59 13.48
CA PRO A 267 8.73 -9.38 13.95
C PRO A 267 8.95 -10.65 13.12
N VAL A 268 10.22 -10.90 12.76
CA VAL A 268 10.67 -12.16 12.13
C VAL A 268 11.70 -12.83 13.02
N LEU A 269 11.46 -14.11 13.34
CA LEU A 269 12.21 -14.89 14.32
C LEU A 269 12.89 -16.08 13.65
N PHE A 270 13.99 -16.56 14.22
CA PHE A 270 14.66 -17.76 13.76
C PHE A 270 13.83 -19.01 14.00
N LEU A 271 13.59 -19.81 12.97
CA LEU A 271 12.81 -21.06 13.07
C LEU A 271 13.53 -22.15 13.86
N ASN A 272 14.85 -22.24 13.69
CA ASN A 272 15.68 -23.29 14.26
C ASN A 272 16.89 -22.68 14.98
N ASP A 273 17.41 -23.42 15.97
CA ASP A 273 18.70 -23.12 16.58
C ASP A 273 19.82 -23.09 15.52
N ASP A 274 20.77 -22.18 15.68
CA ASP A 274 22.03 -22.25 14.93
C ASP A 274 22.92 -23.34 15.53
N PRO A 275 23.45 -24.29 14.73
CA PRO A 275 24.45 -25.26 15.21
C PRO A 275 25.72 -24.61 15.80
N GLY A 276 26.04 -23.38 15.38
CA GLY A 276 27.13 -22.57 15.91
C GLY A 276 26.79 -21.78 17.19
N ASN A 277 25.57 -21.90 17.71
CA ASN A 277 25.04 -21.21 18.89
C ASN A 277 25.02 -19.67 18.76
N ALA A 278 24.96 -19.14 17.54
CA ALA A 278 24.75 -17.72 17.31
C ALA A 278 23.34 -17.28 17.75
N TRP A 279 22.33 -18.09 17.50
CA TRP A 279 20.93 -17.90 17.91
C TRP A 279 20.25 -19.20 18.32
N LEU A 280 19.13 -19.06 19.02
CA LEU A 280 18.18 -20.13 19.31
C LEU A 280 16.90 -19.94 18.47
N ALA A 281 16.16 -21.02 18.30
CA ALA A 281 14.82 -20.99 17.74
C ALA A 281 13.94 -20.04 18.57
N GLY A 282 13.26 -19.12 17.88
CA GLY A 282 12.46 -18.07 18.50
C GLY A 282 13.22 -16.78 18.80
N ASP A 283 14.55 -16.72 18.62
CA ASP A 283 15.26 -15.45 18.73
C ASP A 283 14.81 -14.49 17.61
N LEU A 284 14.57 -13.24 17.97
CA LEU A 284 14.16 -12.16 17.06
C LEU A 284 15.31 -11.76 16.11
N PHE A 285 15.19 -12.09 14.83
CA PHE A 285 16.15 -11.64 13.82
C PHE A 285 16.00 -10.15 13.49
N GLY A 286 14.77 -9.67 13.40
CA GLY A 286 14.46 -8.31 13.01
C GLY A 286 12.98 -8.07 12.77
N TRP A 287 12.65 -6.99 12.07
CA TRP A 287 11.27 -6.61 11.76
C TRP A 287 11.12 -6.38 10.27
N LEU A 288 10.18 -7.10 9.66
CA LEU A 288 9.76 -6.90 8.29
C LEU A 288 9.04 -5.55 8.19
N SER A 289 9.74 -4.58 7.62
CA SER A 289 9.32 -3.18 7.54
C SER A 289 8.70 -2.84 6.20
N LEU A 290 8.95 -3.63 5.16
CA LEU A 290 8.27 -3.50 3.89
C LEU A 290 8.17 -4.88 3.26
N ALA A 291 7.01 -5.22 2.72
CA ALA A 291 6.86 -6.36 1.84
C ALA A 291 5.83 -6.05 0.77
N GLY A 292 6.08 -6.60 -0.43
CA GLY A 292 5.12 -6.55 -1.51
C GLY A 292 5.08 -7.85 -2.28
N HIS A 293 3.89 -8.15 -2.80
CA HIS A 293 3.59 -9.35 -3.56
C HIS A 293 2.75 -8.97 -4.78
N GLY A 294 3.38 -9.02 -5.95
CA GLY A 294 2.74 -8.78 -7.25
C GLY A 294 2.10 -10.06 -7.76
N MET A 295 0.78 -10.17 -7.66
CA MET A 295 0.02 -11.28 -8.23
C MET A 295 -0.17 -11.10 -9.74
N ASN A 296 -0.04 -12.21 -10.48
CA ASN A 296 -0.07 -12.23 -11.95
C ASN A 296 1.05 -11.39 -12.61
N TYR A 297 2.18 -11.21 -11.93
CA TYR A 297 3.41 -10.65 -12.48
C TYR A 297 4.35 -11.79 -12.89
N SER A 298 4.79 -11.82 -14.14
CA SER A 298 5.75 -12.81 -14.63
C SER A 298 7.20 -12.35 -14.44
N ASN A 299 8.17 -13.25 -14.63
CA ASN A 299 9.59 -12.89 -14.61
C ASN A 299 10.07 -12.24 -15.91
N THR A 300 9.23 -11.39 -16.52
CA THR A 300 9.60 -10.62 -17.71
C THR A 300 10.27 -9.31 -17.29
N PRO A 301 11.17 -8.73 -18.11
CA PRO A 301 11.80 -7.45 -17.77
C PRO A 301 10.80 -6.32 -17.51
N GLN A 302 9.65 -6.34 -18.20
CA GLN A 302 8.59 -5.35 -18.03
C GLN A 302 7.93 -5.48 -16.65
N ASP A 303 7.45 -6.68 -16.31
CA ASP A 303 6.77 -6.94 -15.04
C ASP A 303 7.70 -6.71 -13.85
N VAL A 304 8.97 -7.15 -13.95
CA VAL A 304 9.99 -6.92 -12.92
C VAL A 304 10.25 -5.42 -12.74
N GLN A 305 10.32 -4.65 -13.83
CA GLN A 305 10.52 -3.21 -13.76
C GLN A 305 9.31 -2.49 -13.15
N GLU A 306 8.09 -2.89 -13.54
CA GLU A 306 6.85 -2.35 -12.99
C GLU A 306 6.75 -2.60 -11.49
N PHE A 307 6.87 -3.87 -11.07
CA PHE A 307 6.87 -4.26 -9.66
C PHE A 307 7.96 -3.50 -8.87
N SER A 308 9.18 -3.44 -9.38
CA SER A 308 10.29 -2.74 -8.71
C SER A 308 10.03 -1.23 -8.57
N ASN A 309 9.39 -0.61 -9.56
CA ASN A 309 9.03 0.80 -9.48
C ASN A 309 7.97 1.03 -8.40
N ILE A 310 6.95 0.17 -8.31
CA ILE A 310 5.92 0.24 -7.26
C ILE A 310 6.58 0.13 -5.89
N MET A 311 7.42 -0.90 -5.68
CA MET A 311 8.08 -1.17 -4.40
C MET A 311 9.04 -0.05 -3.98
N ARG A 312 9.72 0.60 -4.92
CA ARG A 312 10.68 1.67 -4.64
C ARG A 312 10.05 2.88 -3.94
N PHE A 313 8.78 3.15 -4.21
CA PHE A 313 8.07 4.30 -3.64
C PHE A 313 7.22 3.94 -2.42
N GLN A 314 7.19 2.66 -2.01
CA GLN A 314 6.47 2.27 -0.81
C GLN A 314 7.22 2.69 0.45
N PRO A 315 6.55 3.35 1.41
CA PRO A 315 7.16 3.65 2.69
C PRO A 315 7.38 2.35 3.49
N SER A 316 8.45 2.32 4.27
CA SER A 316 8.61 1.27 5.28
C SER A 316 7.66 1.54 6.44
N MET A 317 7.01 0.48 6.92
CA MET A 317 6.23 0.49 8.14
C MET A 317 7.15 0.78 9.34
N PRO A 318 6.67 1.61 10.28
CA PRO A 318 7.40 1.93 11.49
C PRO A 318 7.54 0.69 12.36
N MET A 319 8.63 0.57 13.10
CA MET A 319 8.65 -0.37 14.23
C MET A 319 7.56 0.05 15.21
N ALA A 320 6.82 -0.92 15.77
CA ALA A 320 5.87 -0.60 16.83
C ALA A 320 6.62 0.14 17.95
N CYS A 321 6.00 1.17 18.54
CA CYS A 321 6.57 1.89 19.70
C CYS A 321 6.78 1.00 20.95
N GLN A 322 6.56 -0.31 20.84
CA GLN A 322 6.81 -1.28 21.88
C GLN A 322 8.13 -2.02 21.59
N THR A 323 9.15 -1.51 22.29
CA THR A 323 10.32 -2.21 22.83
C THR A 323 11.28 -2.91 21.86
N PHE A 324 12.26 -2.14 21.37
CA PHE A 324 13.63 -2.66 21.45
C PHE A 324 14.03 -2.67 22.93
N HIS A 325 13.76 -3.78 23.64
CA HIS A 325 14.52 -4.11 24.82
C HIS A 325 15.58 -5.13 24.37
N PRO A 326 16.88 -4.93 24.59
CA PRO A 326 17.92 -5.90 24.22
C PRO A 326 17.77 -7.29 24.84
N ALA A 327 16.81 -7.44 25.75
CA ALA A 327 16.45 -8.70 26.43
C ALA A 327 15.03 -9.20 26.09
N ASP A 328 14.33 -8.55 25.15
CA ASP A 328 13.12 -9.10 24.52
C ASP A 328 13.60 -9.98 23.36
N HIS A 329 13.71 -11.27 23.63
CA HIS A 329 14.30 -12.26 22.73
C HIS A 329 13.27 -12.82 21.76
N ASN A 330 11.99 -12.85 22.13
CA ASN A 330 10.92 -13.42 21.31
C ASN A 330 10.12 -12.36 20.53
N GLY A 331 10.41 -11.07 20.69
CA GLY A 331 9.77 -9.98 19.95
C GLY A 331 8.28 -9.82 20.26
N ASP A 332 7.82 -10.30 21.42
CA ASP A 332 6.42 -10.15 21.88
C ASP A 332 6.15 -8.81 22.59
N ALA A 333 7.18 -7.97 22.67
CA ALA A 333 7.16 -6.68 23.33
C ALA A 333 6.99 -6.72 24.85
N GLN A 334 7.31 -7.85 25.49
CA GLN A 334 7.24 -8.07 26.93
C GLN A 334 8.49 -8.80 27.45
N VAL A 335 9.37 -8.13 28.19
CA VAL A 335 10.48 -8.83 28.88
C VAL A 335 9.93 -9.68 30.03
N ASN A 336 9.80 -10.98 29.82
CA ASN A 336 9.13 -11.90 30.71
C ASN A 336 9.88 -13.25 30.86
N LEU A 337 9.23 -14.23 31.50
CA LEU A 337 9.85 -15.53 31.75
C LEU A 337 10.17 -16.28 30.44
N ALA A 338 9.42 -16.03 29.36
CA ALA A 338 9.68 -16.59 28.04
C ALA A 338 11.05 -16.17 27.50
N ASP A 339 11.43 -14.90 27.65
CA ASP A 339 12.76 -14.42 27.28
C ASP A 339 13.86 -15.04 28.14
N ILE A 340 13.59 -15.18 29.45
CA ILE A 340 14.53 -15.83 30.37
C ILE A 340 14.72 -17.30 29.99
N VAL A 341 13.65 -18.01 29.59
CA VAL A 341 13.71 -19.41 29.14
C VAL A 341 14.49 -19.54 27.85
N LEU A 342 14.30 -18.63 26.89
CA LEU A 342 15.12 -18.52 25.68
C LEU A 342 16.60 -18.31 26.05
N MET A 343 16.91 -17.38 26.95
CA MET A 343 18.28 -17.14 27.39
C MET A 343 18.91 -18.30 28.18
N ALA A 344 18.13 -18.99 29.03
CA ALA A 344 18.65 -20.01 29.95
C ALA A 344 19.30 -21.20 29.23
N ASN A 345 18.90 -21.48 27.99
CA ASN A 345 19.53 -22.52 27.15
C ASN A 345 20.95 -22.16 26.69
N ARG A 346 21.40 -20.91 26.88
CA ARG A 346 22.78 -20.47 26.60
C ARG A 346 23.73 -20.49 27.81
N TRP A 347 23.23 -20.71 29.03
CA TRP A 347 24.04 -20.59 30.24
C TRP A 347 24.49 -21.97 30.76
N PRO A 348 25.76 -22.14 31.20
CA PRO A 348 26.16 -23.31 31.95
C PRO A 348 25.35 -23.38 33.26
N THR A 349 24.97 -24.59 33.66
CA THR A 349 23.90 -25.00 34.61
C THR A 349 23.96 -24.45 36.06
N ASN A 350 24.63 -23.34 36.35
CA ASN A 350 24.86 -22.84 37.72
C ASN A 350 24.59 -21.33 37.93
N ALA A 351 23.85 -20.64 37.05
CA ALA A 351 23.47 -19.24 37.28
C ALA A 351 22.17 -19.14 38.09
N ASP A 352 22.24 -18.52 39.27
CA ASP A 352 21.13 -18.34 40.21
C ASP A 352 20.07 -17.37 39.65
N ILE A 353 18.79 -17.75 39.73
CA ILE A 353 17.61 -17.01 39.24
C ILE A 353 17.57 -15.57 39.79
N GLN A 354 18.09 -15.35 41.00
CA GLN A 354 18.17 -14.00 41.59
C GLN A 354 19.14 -13.05 40.85
N THR A 355 20.15 -13.59 40.17
CA THR A 355 21.12 -12.80 39.39
C THR A 355 20.48 -12.24 38.12
N VAL A 356 19.52 -12.98 37.55
CA VAL A 356 18.76 -12.56 36.35
C VAL A 356 17.78 -11.44 36.69
N GLN A 357 17.06 -11.53 37.82
CA GLN A 357 16.13 -10.49 38.26
C GLN A 357 16.82 -9.18 38.65
N THR A 358 18.01 -9.25 39.26
CA THR A 358 18.80 -8.06 39.62
C THR A 358 19.47 -7.41 38.41
N THR A 359 19.82 -8.18 37.38
CA THR A 359 20.33 -7.63 36.11
C THR A 359 19.20 -7.04 35.27
N ALA A 360 18.01 -7.66 35.23
CA ALA A 360 16.83 -7.12 34.55
C ALA A 360 16.34 -5.80 35.19
N ALA A 361 16.43 -5.66 36.52
CA ALA A 361 16.12 -4.42 37.22
C ALA A 361 17.18 -3.31 37.04
N GLY A 362 18.43 -3.67 36.70
CA GLY A 362 19.54 -2.74 36.51
C GLY A 362 19.58 -2.03 35.15
N PHE A 363 18.83 -2.53 34.16
CA PHE A 363 18.70 -1.92 32.82
C PHE A 363 17.34 -1.27 32.56
N GLY A 364 16.44 -1.30 33.55
CA GLY A 364 15.11 -0.70 33.47
C GLY A 364 15.11 0.80 33.76
N ALA A 365 15.34 1.63 32.74
CA ALA A 365 14.78 2.99 32.61
C ALA A 365 15.04 3.62 31.22
N GLY A 366 15.10 2.79 30.17
CA GLY A 366 15.41 3.24 28.82
C GLY A 366 14.21 3.50 27.92
N CYS A 367 12.97 3.52 28.42
CA CYS A 367 11.78 4.00 27.69
C CYS A 367 10.59 4.17 28.67
N LEU A 368 10.74 5.02 29.67
CA LEU A 368 9.68 5.98 29.96
C LEU A 368 9.99 7.24 29.15
N VAL A 369 10.08 7.10 27.82
CA VAL A 369 9.78 8.28 27.01
C VAL A 369 8.27 8.37 27.15
N ASN A 370 7.79 9.47 27.73
CA ASN A 370 6.41 9.89 27.47
C ASN A 370 6.10 9.56 26.00
N PRO A 371 4.92 8.98 25.66
CA PRO A 371 4.50 8.97 24.26
C PRO A 371 4.84 10.34 23.71
N ALA A 372 5.59 10.39 22.60
CA ALA A 372 5.89 11.66 21.97
C ALA A 372 4.57 12.41 21.94
N PRO A 373 4.48 13.65 22.49
CA PRO A 373 3.22 14.34 22.60
C PRO A 373 2.53 14.24 21.24
N PRO A 374 1.22 13.89 21.19
CA PRO A 374 0.54 13.61 19.93
C PRO A 374 0.89 14.69 18.92
N LEU A 375 1.19 14.29 17.69
CA LEU A 375 1.49 15.23 16.64
C LEU A 375 0.23 16.04 16.38
N VAL A 376 0.23 17.30 16.81
CA VAL A 376 -0.94 18.15 16.70
C VAL A 376 -0.89 18.92 15.39
N VAL A 377 -1.73 18.53 14.44
CA VAL A 377 -2.00 19.30 13.24
C VAL A 377 -3.09 20.32 13.58
N GLN A 378 -2.67 21.52 13.99
CA GLN A 378 -3.57 22.59 14.47
C GLN A 378 -4.62 22.97 13.43
N ALA A 379 -5.84 23.30 13.86
CA ALA A 379 -6.83 23.98 13.03
C ALA A 379 -6.19 25.20 12.33
N GLY A 380 -6.57 25.46 11.08
CA GLY A 380 -5.91 26.51 10.30
C GLY A 380 -6.23 26.46 8.82
N ASP A 381 -5.65 27.40 8.08
CA ASP A 381 -5.85 27.55 6.64
C ASP A 381 -4.73 26.84 5.88
N ASP A 382 -5.12 25.94 4.97
CA ASP A 382 -4.27 25.28 4.00
C ASP A 382 -4.46 25.96 2.63
N VAL A 383 -3.36 26.42 2.03
CA VAL A 383 -3.36 27.21 0.79
C VAL A 383 -2.90 26.35 -0.38
N PHE A 384 -3.74 26.27 -1.41
CA PHE A 384 -3.50 25.46 -2.60
C PHE A 384 -3.38 26.31 -3.86
N ARG A 385 -2.71 25.72 -4.85
CA ARG A 385 -2.59 26.25 -6.20
C ARG A 385 -3.17 25.25 -7.19
N SER A 386 -4.03 25.73 -8.08
CA SER A 386 -4.73 24.93 -9.09
C SER A 386 -3.97 25.00 -10.42
N PRO A 387 -3.34 23.89 -10.88
CA PRO A 387 -2.64 23.87 -12.16
C PRO A 387 -3.61 24.11 -13.34
N PRO A 388 -3.18 24.86 -14.37
CA PRO A 388 -4.00 25.06 -15.56
C PRO A 388 -4.44 23.74 -16.20
N GLY A 389 -5.75 23.57 -16.38
CA GLY A 389 -6.35 22.45 -17.12
C GLY A 389 -6.67 21.22 -16.28
N GLN A 390 -6.25 21.16 -15.02
CA GLN A 390 -6.52 20.02 -14.15
C GLN A 390 -7.89 20.11 -13.46
N SER A 391 -8.34 21.32 -13.13
CA SER A 391 -9.70 21.55 -12.66
C SER A 391 -10.64 21.63 -13.87
N VAL A 392 -11.55 20.68 -14.04
CA VAL A 392 -12.60 20.68 -15.09
C VAL A 392 -14.00 21.06 -14.54
N LEU A 393 -15.06 21.22 -15.33
CA LEU A 393 -16.42 21.37 -14.78
C LEU A 393 -17.41 21.15 -15.90
N PHE A 394 -18.26 20.13 -15.77
CA PHE A 394 -19.33 19.94 -16.74
C PHE A 394 -20.46 20.95 -16.51
N LEU A 395 -20.80 21.75 -17.52
CA LEU A 395 -21.92 22.68 -17.51
C LEU A 395 -23.02 22.23 -18.46
N ASN A 396 -24.26 22.40 -18.02
CA ASN A 396 -25.47 22.24 -18.83
C ASN A 396 -26.36 23.48 -18.61
N LEU A 397 -26.21 24.46 -19.49
CA LEU A 397 -26.88 25.77 -19.41
C LEU A 397 -28.00 25.84 -20.44
N PRO A 398 -29.21 26.30 -20.05
CA PRO A 398 -30.38 26.28 -20.92
C PRO A 398 -30.29 27.32 -22.06
N LEU A 399 -31.16 27.15 -23.07
CA LEU A 399 -31.40 28.15 -24.10
C LEU A 399 -31.68 29.53 -23.48
N GLY A 400 -31.11 30.58 -24.04
CA GLY A 400 -31.33 31.96 -23.57
C GLY A 400 -30.51 32.36 -22.34
N PHE A 401 -29.69 31.46 -21.78
CA PHE A 401 -28.87 31.75 -20.60
C PHE A 401 -27.94 32.96 -20.80
N PHE A 402 -27.32 33.08 -21.97
CA PHE A 402 -26.43 34.19 -22.34
C PHE A 402 -27.17 35.37 -22.99
N GLY A 403 -28.48 35.48 -22.76
CA GLY A 403 -29.36 36.50 -23.34
C GLY A 403 -30.23 35.99 -24.50
N PRO A 404 -31.18 36.81 -24.98
CA PRO A 404 -32.12 36.43 -26.02
C PRO A 404 -31.43 35.88 -27.28
N GLY A 405 -31.88 34.72 -27.74
CA GLY A 405 -31.34 34.06 -28.93
C GLY A 405 -30.07 33.26 -28.70
N SER A 406 -29.47 33.22 -27.51
CA SER A 406 -28.34 32.31 -27.22
C SER A 406 -28.79 30.84 -27.23
N ASP A 407 -28.01 29.98 -27.86
CA ASP A 407 -28.20 28.53 -27.88
C ASP A 407 -27.84 27.92 -26.51
N PRO A 408 -28.38 26.74 -26.12
CA PRO A 408 -27.95 26.05 -24.90
C PRO A 408 -26.45 25.68 -24.96
N PHE A 409 -25.78 25.70 -23.81
CA PHE A 409 -24.38 25.26 -23.71
C PHE A 409 -24.30 23.96 -22.93
N VAL A 410 -23.72 22.93 -23.54
CA VAL A 410 -23.40 21.66 -22.88
C VAL A 410 -21.94 21.35 -23.14
N GLY A 411 -21.13 21.27 -22.09
CA GLY A 411 -19.71 21.00 -22.25
C GLY A 411 -18.90 21.14 -20.97
N THR A 412 -17.63 20.77 -21.06
CA THR A 412 -16.68 20.81 -19.94
C THR A 412 -15.83 22.07 -20.02
N VAL A 413 -15.68 22.77 -18.89
CA VAL A 413 -14.80 23.94 -18.75
C VAL A 413 -13.54 23.53 -18.01
N GLN A 414 -12.37 23.76 -18.60
CA GLN A 414 -11.08 23.62 -17.91
C GLN A 414 -10.71 24.93 -17.23
N PHE A 415 -10.21 24.89 -16.01
CA PHE A 415 -9.85 26.04 -15.18
C PHE A 415 -8.36 26.09 -14.86
N ALA A 416 -7.89 27.29 -14.55
CA ALA A 416 -6.60 27.58 -13.95
C ALA A 416 -6.82 28.46 -12.71
N GLY A 417 -5.93 28.28 -11.73
CA GLY A 417 -5.84 29.15 -10.57
C GLY A 417 -5.49 30.59 -10.91
N VAL A 418 -6.23 31.53 -10.34
CA VAL A 418 -5.89 32.96 -10.34
C VAL A 418 -5.47 33.33 -8.92
N PRO A 419 -4.18 33.66 -8.68
CA PRO A 419 -3.72 34.00 -7.36
C PRO A 419 -4.56 35.09 -6.70
N PHE A 420 -4.80 34.98 -5.39
CA PHE A 420 -5.43 36.04 -4.63
C PHE A 420 -4.58 37.32 -4.73
N ALA A 421 -5.23 38.46 -4.94
CA ALA A 421 -4.50 39.73 -4.95
C ALA A 421 -3.81 39.90 -3.58
N PRO A 422 -2.53 40.30 -3.53
CA PRO A 422 -1.88 40.58 -2.27
C PRO A 422 -2.69 41.68 -1.55
N PRO A 423 -3.09 41.49 -0.29
CA PRO A 423 -3.89 42.48 0.41
C PRO A 423 -3.16 43.82 0.42
N SER A 424 -3.76 44.83 -0.20
CA SER A 424 -3.28 46.20 -0.06
C SER A 424 -3.46 46.63 1.39
N SER A 425 -2.35 46.73 2.12
CA SER A 425 -2.17 47.35 3.45
C SER A 425 -2.35 46.53 4.74
N GLN A 426 -2.55 45.20 4.72
CA GLN A 426 -2.24 44.38 5.90
C GLN A 426 -1.57 43.07 5.49
N PRO A 427 -0.38 42.72 6.03
CA PRO A 427 0.15 41.39 5.83
C PRO A 427 -0.89 40.42 6.40
N PHE A 428 -1.38 39.51 5.56
CA PHE A 428 -1.99 38.29 6.05
C PHE A 428 -0.89 37.60 6.87
N GLN A 429 -0.90 37.84 8.18
CA GLN A 429 -0.10 37.08 9.12
C GLN A 429 -0.85 35.76 9.21
N PRO A 430 -0.32 34.63 8.69
CA PRO A 430 -0.86 33.33 9.06
C PRO A 430 -0.82 33.27 10.59
N GLN A 431 -1.97 33.43 11.25
CA GLN A 431 -2.08 33.25 12.70
C GLN A 431 -2.25 31.75 12.93
N GLY A 432 -1.11 31.08 12.86
CA GLY A 432 -0.89 29.67 13.16
C GLY A 432 0.62 29.43 13.13
N PRO A 433 1.18 28.49 13.90
CA PRO A 433 2.62 28.36 14.11
C PRO A 433 3.42 27.83 12.89
N PHE A 434 2.86 27.84 11.68
CA PHE A 434 3.46 27.19 10.51
C PHE A 434 3.66 28.18 9.35
N PRO A 435 4.81 28.87 9.27
CA PRO A 435 5.32 29.34 7.99
C PRO A 435 5.89 28.13 7.23
N HIS A 436 5.63 28.07 5.92
CA HIS A 436 6.13 27.11 4.90
C HIS A 436 5.14 26.01 4.46
N VAL A 437 4.76 26.11 3.19
CA VAL A 437 3.87 25.26 2.39
C VAL A 437 4.69 24.25 1.58
N SER A 438 4.19 23.00 1.53
CA SER A 438 4.48 21.84 0.68
C SER A 438 5.74 21.82 -0.22
N GLU A 439 6.58 20.78 -0.04
CA GLU A 439 7.48 20.23 -1.07
C GLU A 439 7.28 18.71 -1.15
N THR A 440 6.52 18.21 -2.14
CA THR A 440 6.93 17.14 -3.08
C THR A 440 5.78 16.71 -4.01
N ALA A 441 5.55 17.51 -5.05
CA ALA A 441 5.28 17.02 -6.40
C ALA A 441 5.79 18.12 -7.33
N GLN A 442 6.86 17.82 -8.08
CA GLN A 442 7.69 18.72 -8.87
C GLN A 442 7.10 20.09 -9.21
N HIS A 443 7.67 21.19 -8.69
CA HIS A 443 7.85 22.50 -9.35
C HIS A 443 8.66 23.45 -8.44
N VAL A 444 9.59 24.19 -9.06
CA VAL A 444 10.67 25.05 -8.55
C VAL A 444 10.39 25.88 -7.27
N LEU A 445 11.36 25.82 -6.34
CA LEU A 445 11.53 26.61 -5.10
C LEU A 445 11.26 28.12 -5.26
N VAL A 446 10.37 28.68 -4.44
CA VAL A 446 10.43 30.11 -4.07
C VAL A 446 10.03 30.34 -2.60
N ASP A 447 10.79 31.21 -1.92
CA ASP A 447 10.65 31.70 -0.51
C ASP A 447 9.18 31.91 -0.09
N ALA A 448 8.79 31.47 1.13
CA ALA A 448 7.43 31.59 1.67
C ALA A 448 6.90 33.03 1.82
N ARG A 449 7.76 34.05 1.68
CA ARG A 449 7.30 35.44 1.49
C ARG A 449 6.65 35.70 0.12
N GLN A 450 6.73 34.76 -0.83
CA GLN A 450 6.06 34.80 -2.13
C GLN A 450 4.89 33.79 -2.27
N ALA A 451 4.72 32.84 -1.36
CA ALA A 451 3.70 31.78 -1.49
C ALA A 451 2.25 32.30 -1.31
N SER A 452 2.04 33.35 -0.50
CA SER A 452 0.71 34.00 -0.39
C SER A 452 0.33 34.79 -1.64
N ALA A 453 1.27 35.05 -2.56
CA ALA A 453 1.03 35.73 -3.83
C ALA A 453 0.71 34.77 -4.99
N GLN A 454 0.64 33.45 -4.75
CA GLN A 454 0.38 32.44 -5.78
C GLN A 454 -0.77 31.46 -5.48
N GLY A 455 -1.29 31.42 -4.25
CA GLY A 455 -2.44 30.59 -3.88
C GLY A 455 -3.75 31.10 -4.49
N ASP A 456 -4.61 30.18 -4.91
CA ASP A 456 -5.92 30.45 -5.54
C ASP A 456 -7.08 29.73 -4.85
N THR A 457 -6.77 28.86 -3.90
CA THR A 457 -7.73 28.07 -3.13
C THR A 457 -7.30 28.03 -1.68
N VAL A 458 -8.22 28.22 -0.74
CA VAL A 458 -7.96 28.11 0.70
C VAL A 458 -9.00 27.18 1.32
N ILE A 459 -8.52 26.13 1.97
CA ILE A 459 -9.33 25.20 2.75
C ILE A 459 -8.97 25.43 4.21
N ARG A 460 -9.98 25.54 5.08
CA ARG A 460 -9.80 25.70 6.52
C ARG A 460 -10.11 24.39 7.22
N ARG A 461 -9.17 23.92 8.03
CA ARG A 461 -9.40 22.92 9.08
C ARG A 461 -10.06 23.59 10.27
N LEU A 462 -11.22 23.07 10.67
CA LEU A 462 -12.05 23.64 11.74
C LEU A 462 -11.71 23.07 13.12
N GLN A 463 -10.84 22.05 13.18
CA GLN A 463 -10.40 21.41 14.42
C GLN A 463 -8.95 20.91 14.30
N ASP A 464 -8.26 20.89 15.43
CA ASP A 464 -6.97 20.21 15.59
C ASP A 464 -7.09 18.70 15.34
N ALA A 465 -6.14 18.14 14.61
CA ALA A 465 -5.92 16.69 14.56
C ALA A 465 -4.81 16.31 15.55
N MET A 466 -5.12 15.41 16.48
CA MET A 466 -4.24 14.81 17.48
C MET A 466 -3.79 13.43 17.00
N LEU A 467 -2.66 13.37 16.30
CA LEU A 467 -2.21 12.15 15.66
C LEU A 467 -1.18 11.43 16.52
N HIS A 468 -1.49 10.20 16.89
CA HIS A 468 -0.60 9.33 17.65
C HIS A 468 0.41 8.65 16.72
N ASP A 469 1.16 7.68 17.23
CA ASP A 469 2.30 7.12 16.51
C ASP A 469 1.87 6.40 15.23
N PRO A 470 2.65 6.53 14.14
CA PRO A 470 2.35 5.90 12.86
C PRO A 470 2.04 4.40 13.00
N GLY A 471 1.09 3.89 12.20
CA GLY A 471 0.69 2.48 12.23
C GLY A 471 -0.27 2.11 13.38
N THR A 472 -0.70 3.08 14.20
CA THR A 472 -1.78 2.88 15.18
C THR A 472 -3.12 3.38 14.63
N PRO A 473 -4.28 2.87 15.10
CA PRO A 473 -5.58 3.45 14.74
C PRO A 473 -5.68 4.94 15.06
N ALA A 474 -4.99 5.38 16.12
CA ALA A 474 -4.93 6.76 16.56
C ALA A 474 -3.93 7.62 15.75
N ALA A 475 -3.22 7.04 14.79
CA ALA A 475 -2.42 7.78 13.79
C ALA A 475 -3.29 8.45 12.73
N THR A 476 -4.59 8.10 12.67
CA THR A 476 -5.54 8.66 11.70
C THR A 476 -6.66 9.40 12.41
N GLN A 477 -6.97 10.62 11.96
CA GLN A 477 -8.10 11.38 12.45
C GLN A 477 -8.79 12.15 11.34
N ALA A 478 -10.13 12.06 11.31
CA ALA A 478 -10.95 12.95 10.51
C ALA A 478 -11.19 14.27 11.25
N VAL A 479 -10.91 15.39 10.58
CA VAL A 479 -11.24 16.74 11.07
C VAL A 479 -12.20 17.44 10.11
N PRO A 480 -13.17 18.21 10.61
CA PRO A 480 -14.04 18.99 9.76
C PRO A 480 -13.26 20.06 9.00
N ILE A 481 -13.57 20.24 7.72
CA ILE A 481 -12.95 21.26 6.85
C ILE A 481 -14.02 22.10 6.12
N GLU A 482 -13.66 23.29 5.66
CA GLU A 482 -14.50 24.08 4.74
C GLU A 482 -13.63 24.83 3.72
N ILE A 483 -14.15 25.11 2.53
CA ILE A 483 -13.46 26.01 1.60
C ILE A 483 -13.80 27.45 1.98
N VAL A 484 -12.78 28.29 2.16
CA VAL A 484 -12.98 29.69 2.57
C VAL A 484 -12.64 30.69 1.47
N ALA A 485 -11.86 30.27 0.48
CA ALA A 485 -11.58 31.07 -0.71
C ALA A 485 -11.31 30.17 -1.93
N LEU A 486 -11.78 30.62 -3.09
CA LEU A 486 -11.55 30.00 -4.40
C LEU A 486 -11.52 31.09 -5.46
N ASN A 487 -10.58 31.03 -6.38
CA ASN A 487 -10.48 31.96 -7.49
C ASN A 487 -9.91 31.27 -8.73
N LEU A 488 -10.80 30.70 -9.55
CA LEU A 488 -10.43 30.03 -10.79
C LEU A 488 -10.97 30.76 -12.02
N ILE A 489 -10.26 30.67 -13.13
CA ILE A 489 -10.71 31.15 -14.43
C ILE A 489 -10.53 30.08 -15.52
N SER A 490 -11.44 30.04 -16.48
CA SER A 490 -11.38 29.11 -17.61
C SER A 490 -10.06 29.28 -18.39
N VAL A 491 -9.35 28.18 -18.64
CA VAL A 491 -8.12 28.14 -19.47
C VAL A 491 -8.43 28.53 -20.90
N GLN A 492 -9.54 28.01 -21.43
CA GLN A 492 -10.07 28.35 -22.75
C GLN A 492 -11.47 28.93 -22.58
N PRO A 493 -11.83 29.97 -23.36
CA PRO A 493 -13.20 30.48 -23.38
C PRO A 493 -14.17 29.40 -23.86
N ILE A 494 -15.36 29.33 -23.26
CA ILE A 494 -16.46 28.58 -23.87
C ILE A 494 -16.98 29.35 -25.09
N VAL A 495 -17.43 28.63 -26.12
CA VAL A 495 -18.02 29.26 -27.31
C VAL A 495 -19.53 29.12 -27.24
N VAL A 496 -20.23 30.25 -27.16
CA VAL A 496 -21.69 30.33 -27.15
C VAL A 496 -22.14 30.82 -28.51
N THR A 497 -23.04 30.08 -29.17
CA THR A 497 -23.66 30.52 -30.43
C THR A 497 -25.04 31.11 -30.18
N TYR A 498 -25.54 31.85 -31.17
CA TYR A 498 -26.84 32.50 -31.17
C TYR A 498 -27.62 32.11 -32.42
N ASN A 499 -28.95 32.08 -32.32
CA ASN A 499 -29.87 31.85 -33.43
C ASN A 499 -29.60 30.54 -34.21
N GLY A 500 -29.37 29.43 -33.51
CA GLY A 500 -29.19 28.12 -34.13
C GLY A 500 -27.79 27.91 -34.72
N GLY A 501 -26.76 28.24 -33.96
CA GLY A 501 -25.36 28.00 -34.31
C GLY A 501 -24.64 29.17 -34.99
N GLN A 502 -25.29 30.33 -35.13
CA GLN A 502 -24.72 31.52 -35.75
C GLN A 502 -23.98 32.39 -34.72
N ASN A 503 -23.20 33.37 -35.19
CA ASN A 503 -22.54 34.39 -34.35
C ASN A 503 -21.83 33.83 -33.10
N PRO A 504 -20.79 32.99 -33.26
CA PRO A 504 -20.07 32.43 -32.13
C PRO A 504 -19.42 33.54 -31.29
N GLN A 505 -19.65 33.52 -29.99
CA GLN A 505 -19.06 34.46 -29.04
C GLN A 505 -18.25 33.71 -27.98
N PRO A 506 -16.99 34.12 -27.74
CA PRO A 506 -16.16 33.54 -26.68
C PRO A 506 -16.52 34.13 -25.31
N TRP A 507 -16.71 33.28 -24.31
CA TRP A 507 -16.99 33.65 -22.92
C TRP A 507 -15.98 33.05 -21.97
N SER A 508 -15.37 33.85 -21.09
CA SER A 508 -14.60 33.32 -19.97
C SER A 508 -15.53 32.95 -18.81
N VAL A 509 -15.17 31.88 -18.09
CA VAL A 509 -15.89 31.43 -16.90
C VAL A 509 -15.00 31.66 -15.69
N GLN A 510 -15.48 32.40 -14.71
CA GLN A 510 -14.82 32.60 -13.42
C GLN A 510 -15.58 31.84 -12.34
N MET A 511 -14.87 31.09 -11.51
CA MET A 511 -15.43 30.32 -10.39
C MET A 511 -14.85 30.85 -9.07
N GLN A 512 -15.73 31.19 -8.14
CA GLN A 512 -15.37 31.67 -6.80
C GLN A 512 -16.22 30.96 -5.75
N VAL A 513 -15.83 31.00 -4.48
CA VAL A 513 -16.74 30.64 -3.39
C VAL A 513 -17.84 31.69 -3.28
N GLN A 514 -19.05 31.29 -2.87
CA GLN A 514 -20.10 32.24 -2.56
C GLN A 514 -19.66 33.17 -1.43
N PRO A 515 -19.54 34.50 -1.66
CA PRO A 515 -19.09 35.42 -0.63
C PRO A 515 -20.11 35.51 0.52
N ASN A 516 -19.60 35.64 1.75
CA ASN A 516 -20.40 35.84 2.97
C ASN A 516 -21.41 34.72 3.28
N THR A 517 -21.25 33.53 2.69
CA THR A 517 -22.08 32.36 3.00
C THR A 517 -21.16 31.26 3.52
N PRO A 518 -21.36 30.78 4.77
CA PRO A 518 -20.63 29.63 5.28
C PRO A 518 -20.79 28.45 4.32
N GLN A 519 -19.69 27.77 4.04
CA GLN A 519 -19.74 26.56 3.24
C GLN A 519 -20.21 25.40 4.13
N THR A 520 -20.76 24.36 3.51
CA THR A 520 -21.09 23.15 4.27
C THR A 520 -19.79 22.48 4.67
N PRO A 521 -19.55 22.21 5.98
CA PRO A 521 -18.34 21.52 6.38
C PRO A 521 -18.25 20.13 5.74
N GLY A 522 -17.09 19.84 5.18
CA GLY A 522 -16.67 18.51 4.78
C GLY A 522 -15.78 17.86 5.83
N ALA A 523 -15.04 16.83 5.44
CA ALA A 523 -14.09 16.13 6.29
C ALA A 523 -12.73 15.99 5.60
N MET A 524 -11.65 16.10 6.37
CA MET A 524 -10.30 15.72 5.98
C MET A 524 -9.83 14.60 6.89
N THR A 525 -9.51 13.45 6.31
CA THR A 525 -8.91 12.33 7.04
C THR A 525 -7.40 12.47 6.94
N ILE A 526 -6.75 12.77 8.06
CA ILE A 526 -5.30 12.95 8.15
C ILE A 526 -4.71 11.70 8.81
N THR A 527 -3.77 11.06 8.13
CA THR A 527 -3.04 9.87 8.60
C THR A 527 -1.57 10.22 8.76
N ARG A 528 -1.01 9.98 9.95
CA ARG A 528 0.43 10.07 10.22
C ARG A 528 1.10 8.77 9.79
N THR A 529 1.99 8.84 8.81
CA THR A 529 2.73 7.66 8.30
C THR A 529 4.21 7.67 8.70
N TYR A 530 4.72 8.77 9.26
CA TYR A 530 6.06 8.88 9.84
C TYR A 530 6.12 9.96 10.95
N GLU A 531 7.26 10.09 11.64
CA GLU A 531 7.39 10.88 12.88
C GLU A 531 6.85 12.32 12.76
N GLN A 532 7.03 12.95 11.61
CA GLN A 532 6.68 14.34 11.38
C GLN A 532 5.68 14.51 10.24
N GLY A 533 4.98 13.47 9.78
CA GLY A 533 4.05 13.65 8.68
C GLY A 533 3.26 12.43 8.29
N GLY A 534 2.57 12.54 7.17
CA GLY A 534 1.92 11.41 6.56
C GLY A 534 1.12 11.76 5.33
N VAL A 535 -0.10 11.27 5.24
CA VAL A 535 -1.00 11.51 4.11
C VAL A 535 -2.37 12.02 4.53
N PHE A 536 -3.13 12.61 3.62
CA PHE A 536 -4.52 12.96 3.86
C PHE A 536 -5.41 12.71 2.64
N THR A 537 -6.70 12.49 2.91
CA THR A 537 -7.80 12.56 1.96
C THR A 537 -8.81 13.60 2.41
N SER A 538 -9.66 14.08 1.51
CA SER A 538 -10.76 14.95 1.91
C SER A 538 -12.03 14.77 1.10
N GLU A 539 -13.14 15.14 1.73
CA GLU A 539 -14.44 15.35 1.12
C GLU A 539 -14.82 16.81 1.42
N LEU A 540 -15.02 17.60 0.37
CA LEU A 540 -15.16 19.04 0.45
C LEU A 540 -16.40 19.51 -0.33
N PRO A 541 -17.53 19.72 0.36
CA PRO A 541 -18.68 20.40 -0.23
C PRO A 541 -18.33 21.86 -0.55
N VAL A 542 -18.59 22.29 -1.78
CA VAL A 542 -18.37 23.65 -2.25
C VAL A 542 -19.59 24.16 -2.98
N THR A 543 -20.13 25.27 -2.49
CA THR A 543 -21.09 26.12 -3.18
C THR A 543 -20.34 27.24 -3.90
N SER A 544 -20.11 27.02 -5.18
CA SER A 544 -19.39 27.92 -6.08
C SER A 544 -20.33 28.92 -6.75
N HIS A 545 -19.79 30.10 -7.06
CA HIS A 545 -20.39 31.14 -7.88
C HIS A 545 -19.67 31.21 -9.22
N LEU A 546 -20.40 30.95 -10.29
CA LEU A 546 -19.90 31.04 -11.67
C LEU A 546 -20.32 32.35 -12.30
N THR A 547 -19.36 33.15 -12.78
CA THR A 547 -19.58 34.37 -13.55
C THR A 547 -19.04 34.20 -14.95
N PHE A 548 -19.85 34.54 -15.96
CA PHE A 548 -19.49 34.43 -17.37
C PHE A 548 -19.26 35.83 -17.93
N ARG A 549 -18.12 36.06 -18.59
CA ARG A 549 -17.81 37.35 -19.22
C ARG A 549 -17.59 37.16 -20.71
N ASN A 550 -18.33 37.92 -21.52
CA ASN A 550 -18.13 37.94 -22.96
C ASN A 550 -16.77 38.55 -23.26
N GLN A 551 -15.93 37.88 -24.05
CA GLN A 551 -14.61 38.42 -24.41
C GLN A 551 -14.69 39.38 -25.62
N ALA A 552 -15.81 39.35 -26.36
CA ALA A 552 -16.04 40.21 -27.51
C ALA A 552 -16.89 41.46 -27.17
N GLY A 553 -17.41 41.56 -25.94
CA GLY A 553 -18.31 42.64 -25.53
C GLY A 553 -18.32 42.91 -24.02
N PRO A 554 -19.08 43.91 -23.54
CA PRO A 554 -19.13 44.27 -22.11
C PRO A 554 -20.06 43.37 -21.28
N GLU A 555 -20.67 42.37 -21.90
CA GLU A 555 -21.73 41.54 -21.29
C GLU A 555 -21.18 40.61 -20.21
N VAL A 556 -21.93 40.50 -19.12
CA VAL A 556 -21.64 39.63 -17.98
C VAL A 556 -22.92 38.90 -17.59
N VAL A 557 -22.83 37.59 -17.38
CA VAL A 557 -23.95 36.73 -16.97
C VAL A 557 -23.58 36.02 -15.67
N GLY A 558 -24.54 35.92 -14.75
CA GLY A 558 -24.35 35.36 -13.41
C GLY A 558 -24.26 36.44 -12.32
N PRO A 559 -23.83 36.08 -11.09
CA PRO A 559 -23.35 34.75 -10.71
C PRO A 559 -24.47 33.70 -10.67
N ILE A 560 -24.16 32.45 -11.03
CA ILE A 560 -25.01 31.29 -10.71
C ILE A 560 -24.35 30.49 -9.59
N ALA A 561 -25.15 30.07 -8.61
CA ALA A 561 -24.68 29.21 -7.53
C ALA A 561 -24.77 27.74 -7.95
N ARG A 562 -23.73 26.97 -7.63
CA ARG A 562 -23.69 25.52 -7.84
C ARG A 562 -23.02 24.85 -6.66
N THR A 563 -23.71 23.87 -6.07
CA THR A 563 -23.17 23.04 -5.00
C THR A 563 -22.67 21.72 -5.58
N GLU A 564 -21.43 21.38 -5.27
CA GLU A 564 -20.77 20.12 -5.62
C GLU A 564 -19.92 19.64 -4.45
N THR A 565 -19.64 18.35 -4.38
CA THR A 565 -18.71 17.79 -3.40
C THR A 565 -17.45 17.34 -4.12
N PHE A 566 -16.30 17.82 -3.64
CA PHE A 566 -14.99 17.54 -4.20
C PHE A 566 -14.27 16.56 -3.29
N TYR A 567 -13.78 15.45 -3.83
CA TYR A 567 -12.97 14.49 -3.08
C TYR A 567 -11.48 14.72 -3.39
N THR A 568 -10.59 14.54 -2.42
CA THR A 568 -9.14 14.65 -2.64
C THR A 568 -8.35 13.46 -2.11
N GLY A 569 -7.27 13.20 -2.85
CA GLY A 569 -6.14 12.30 -2.65
C GLY A 569 -5.24 12.51 -3.88
N PHE A 570 -4.41 13.55 -3.90
CA PHE A 570 -3.81 14.06 -5.14
C PHE A 570 -2.69 13.16 -5.72
N GLY A 571 -3.09 12.04 -6.34
CA GLY A 571 -2.37 11.41 -7.44
C GLY A 571 -2.41 12.29 -8.69
N THR A 572 -1.51 12.05 -9.64
CA THR A 572 -1.22 12.91 -10.80
C THR A 572 -2.38 13.13 -11.79
N ASN A 573 -3.58 12.63 -11.51
CA ASN A 573 -4.83 13.02 -12.14
C ASN A 573 -5.93 12.96 -11.07
N SER A 574 -6.72 14.01 -10.88
CA SER A 574 -8.06 13.83 -10.32
C SER A 574 -9.04 14.90 -10.86
N PRO A 575 -10.28 14.49 -11.21
CA PRO A 575 -10.99 14.94 -12.40
C PRO A 575 -12.39 15.50 -12.05
N LEU A 576 -12.68 16.69 -12.50
CA LEU A 576 -14.04 17.24 -12.44
C LEU A 576 -14.92 16.67 -13.58
N GLY A 577 -15.39 15.45 -13.35
CA GLY A 577 -16.41 14.73 -14.11
C GLY A 577 -17.06 13.65 -13.22
N PRO A 578 -18.29 13.19 -13.54
CA PRO A 578 -18.98 12.19 -12.73
C PRO A 578 -18.32 10.83 -12.94
N GLY A 579 -17.33 10.53 -12.10
CA GLY A 579 -16.58 9.29 -12.08
C GLY A 579 -15.64 9.33 -10.90
N TYR A 580 -15.95 8.55 -9.87
CA TYR A 580 -15.20 8.42 -8.63
C TYR A 580 -13.71 8.17 -8.89
N ASP A 581 -12.86 9.10 -8.46
CA ASP A 581 -11.41 8.94 -8.45
C ASP A 581 -10.91 9.38 -7.06
N THR A 582 -10.86 8.41 -6.14
CA THR A 582 -10.12 8.51 -4.88
C THR A 582 -8.65 8.34 -5.21
N GLY A 583 -8.03 9.38 -5.78
CA GLY A 583 -6.60 9.33 -6.07
C GLY A 583 -5.77 9.04 -4.80
N ALA A 584 -4.50 8.68 -4.98
CA ALA A 584 -3.60 8.33 -3.89
C ALA A 584 -3.53 9.43 -2.81
N PRO A 585 -3.58 9.11 -1.50
CA PRO A 585 -3.51 10.09 -0.42
C PRO A 585 -2.37 11.11 -0.56
N ALA A 586 -2.66 12.39 -0.33
CA ALA A 586 -1.69 13.48 -0.53
C ALA A 586 -0.75 13.64 0.68
N PRO A 587 0.56 13.89 0.50
CA PRO A 587 1.49 13.98 1.62
C PRO A 587 1.32 15.26 2.45
N TRP A 588 1.59 15.18 3.74
CA TRP A 588 1.73 16.32 4.67
C TRP A 588 2.90 16.13 5.64
N PHE A 589 3.34 17.23 6.25
CA PHE A 589 4.45 17.28 7.20
C PHE A 589 4.27 18.39 8.24
N VAL A 590 4.69 18.16 9.48
CA VAL A 590 4.77 19.10 10.61
C VAL A 590 6.25 19.24 10.98
N PRO A 591 6.86 20.43 10.82
CA PRO A 591 8.29 20.65 11.04
C PRO A 591 8.80 20.40 12.46
#